data_AF-A0A8J4CFT9-F1
#
_entry.id   AF-A0A8J4CFT9-F1
#
_cell.length_a   1.000
_cell.length_b   1.000
_cell.length_c   1.000
_cell.angle_alpha   90.00
_cell.angle_beta   90.00
_cell.angle_gamma   90.00
#
_symmetry.space_group_name_H-M   'P 1'
#
loop_
_entity.id
_entity.type
_entity.pdbx_description
1 polymer ?
#
loop_
_entity_poly.entity_id
_entity_poly.type
_entity_poly.pdbx_seq_one_letter_code
_entity_poly.pdbx_strand_id
1 'polypeptide(L)'
;MVQQPALSRRLAAGGPALPSPGPPAGDASSPDCRSAAENACGVASLRSEARKRGMRMQQRMSRAWRSGRVHSLAASMSAVLALAALLAGSVVLLGAGPSGAAPAGATSGIVLRPVELNPSVMILGQFDWVPYQSSPPYTSRCTDMVNRGKAAAGGTRINFVPTHYWRDHNSDGGIDGFCYMNSDMTCIALTAASISSFKAGMELCFRRAIEEGLGISVVPHLDDGGRTAAWRNGLLFNPKQKYGGFSYQEVMLNPVVDALAAALAAKPSWVDPVSVWLALQGEMSATVLNYPREYTQLVDEMRERLLAGMLRAGASNEYLEIQRGLTQASGWRLPCAVHGRTYCTTSLA
;
A
#
# COMPACT_ATOMS: atom_id res chain seq x y z
N MET A 1 -18.42 5.95 49.02
CA MET A 1 -19.05 7.00 48.18
C MET A 1 -18.13 8.20 48.19
N VAL A 2 -17.36 8.40 47.12
CA VAL A 2 -16.41 9.52 46.98
C VAL A 2 -16.98 10.46 45.93
N GLN A 3 -17.27 11.70 46.33
CA GLN A 3 -17.79 12.77 45.47
C GLN A 3 -16.70 13.23 44.49
N GLN A 4 -17.04 13.26 43.20
CA GLN A 4 -16.27 13.94 42.16
C GLN A 4 -16.58 15.44 42.16
N PRO A 5 -15.61 16.33 41.91
CA PRO A 5 -15.88 17.74 41.70
C PRO A 5 -16.22 18.04 40.23
N ALA A 6 -17.23 18.89 40.05
CA ALA A 6 -17.68 19.42 38.78
C ALA A 6 -16.65 20.40 38.18
N LEU A 7 -16.24 20.16 36.93
CA LEU A 7 -15.44 21.09 36.13
C LEU A 7 -16.35 22.09 35.42
N SER A 8 -16.25 23.35 35.86
CA SER A 8 -16.94 24.50 35.29
C SER A 8 -16.18 25.01 34.06
N ARG A 9 -16.86 25.02 32.91
CA ARG A 9 -16.34 25.42 31.60
C ARG A 9 -16.42 26.94 31.45
N ARG A 10 -15.29 27.65 31.55
CA ARG A 10 -15.19 29.07 31.17
C ARG A 10 -15.08 29.18 29.65
N LEU A 11 -16.09 29.80 29.04
CA LEU A 11 -16.05 30.31 27.67
C LEU A 11 -15.24 31.62 27.67
N ALA A 12 -14.11 31.64 26.98
CA ALA A 12 -13.41 32.87 26.65
C ALA A 12 -13.84 33.32 25.25
N ALA A 13 -14.36 34.54 25.20
CA ALA A 13 -14.77 35.26 23.99
C ALA A 13 -13.56 35.93 23.33
N GLY A 14 -13.66 36.15 22.01
CA GLY A 14 -12.96 37.26 21.32
C GLY A 14 -11.80 36.86 20.42
N GLY A 15 -12.11 36.38 19.21
CA GLY A 15 -11.19 36.42 18.05
C GLY A 15 -11.87 37.16 16.89
N PRO A 16 -11.15 37.99 16.11
CA PRO A 16 -11.74 38.79 15.04
C PRO A 16 -12.25 37.89 13.90
N ALA A 17 -13.47 38.18 13.44
CA ALA A 17 -14.12 37.49 12.34
C ALA A 17 -13.37 37.72 11.02
N LEU A 18 -13.05 36.62 10.33
CA LEU A 18 -12.61 36.66 8.93
C LEU A 18 -13.79 37.11 8.04
N PRO A 19 -13.54 37.93 7.00
CA PRO A 19 -14.59 38.35 6.09
C PRO A 19 -15.10 37.16 5.26
N SER A 20 -16.42 36.95 5.29
CA SER A 20 -17.12 36.00 4.43
C SER A 20 -16.95 36.41 2.96
N PRO A 21 -16.61 35.49 2.05
CA PRO A 21 -16.67 35.77 0.62
C PRO A 21 -18.14 35.93 0.21
N GLY A 22 -18.46 37.09 -0.37
CA GLY A 22 -19.78 37.38 -0.92
C GLY A 22 -20.13 36.44 -2.07
N PRO A 23 -21.41 36.14 -2.29
CA PRO A 23 -21.86 35.30 -3.40
C PRO A 23 -21.59 36.00 -4.75
N PRO A 24 -21.24 35.25 -5.80
CA PRO A 24 -21.17 35.80 -7.14
C PRO A 24 -22.58 36.21 -7.61
N ALA A 25 -22.69 37.42 -8.16
CA ALA A 25 -23.86 37.86 -8.88
C ALA A 25 -24.05 36.95 -10.11
N GLY A 26 -25.12 36.16 -10.11
CA GLY A 26 -25.50 35.27 -11.20
C GLY A 26 -26.83 35.71 -11.78
N ASP A 27 -26.80 36.07 -13.07
CA ASP A 27 -27.93 36.49 -13.88
C ASP A 27 -29.03 35.44 -13.98
N ALA A 28 -30.26 35.94 -13.98
CA ALA A 28 -31.47 35.18 -14.17
C ALA A 28 -31.62 34.76 -15.65
N SER A 29 -31.65 33.45 -15.90
CA SER A 29 -32.45 32.88 -16.98
C SER A 29 -32.72 31.40 -16.69
N SER A 30 -33.99 31.11 -16.44
CA SER A 30 -34.52 29.78 -16.11
C SER A 30 -35.25 29.21 -17.32
N PRO A 31 -35.02 27.94 -17.71
CA PRO A 31 -36.00 27.19 -18.48
C PRO A 31 -36.59 26.01 -17.69
N ASP A 32 -37.91 26.02 -17.67
CA ASP A 32 -38.90 24.96 -17.40
C ASP A 32 -38.46 23.56 -16.96
N CYS A 33 -38.86 23.22 -15.72
CA CYS A 33 -38.99 21.86 -15.22
C CYS A 33 -40.32 21.23 -15.67
N ARG A 34 -40.35 20.62 -16.86
CA ARG A 34 -41.37 19.63 -17.25
C ARG A 34 -40.77 18.50 -18.09
N SER A 35 -40.16 17.49 -17.46
CA SER A 35 -39.88 16.18 -18.11
C SER A 35 -39.32 15.07 -17.19
N ALA A 36 -39.39 15.18 -15.86
CA ALA A 36 -38.73 14.23 -14.96
C ALA A 36 -39.51 12.93 -14.63
N ALA A 37 -40.63 12.62 -15.32
CA ALA A 37 -41.49 11.48 -14.96
C ALA A 37 -41.35 10.24 -15.86
N GLU A 38 -40.64 10.28 -16.99
CA GLU A 38 -40.65 9.17 -17.96
C GLU A 38 -39.42 8.24 -17.91
N ASN A 39 -38.37 8.56 -17.14
CA ASN A 39 -37.11 7.80 -17.18
C ASN A 39 -36.95 6.70 -16.11
N ALA A 40 -37.96 6.42 -15.29
CA ALA A 40 -37.84 5.44 -14.21
C ALA A 40 -37.96 3.96 -14.67
N CYS A 41 -38.50 3.67 -15.86
CA CYS A 41 -38.65 2.28 -16.35
C CYS A 41 -37.44 1.73 -17.13
N GLY A 42 -36.47 2.57 -17.52
CA GLY A 42 -35.31 2.13 -18.33
C GLY A 42 -34.16 1.49 -17.56
N VAL A 43 -34.05 1.75 -16.25
CA VAL A 43 -32.84 1.41 -15.46
C VAL A 43 -32.80 -0.07 -15.04
N ALA A 44 -33.95 -0.74 -14.97
CA ALA A 44 -34.02 -2.15 -14.61
C ALA A 44 -33.52 -3.08 -15.74
N SER A 45 -33.71 -2.68 -17.01
CA SER A 45 -33.31 -3.48 -18.17
C SER A 45 -31.78 -3.52 -18.36
N LEU A 46 -31.11 -2.38 -18.17
CA LEU A 46 -29.66 -2.23 -18.34
C LEU A 46 -28.84 -3.01 -17.32
N ARG A 47 -29.36 -3.21 -16.09
CA ARG A 47 -28.68 -4.03 -15.07
C ARG A 47 -28.66 -5.52 -15.41
N SER A 48 -29.63 -6.04 -16.17
CA SER A 48 -29.66 -7.45 -16.57
C SER A 48 -28.69 -7.77 -17.71
N GLU A 49 -28.51 -6.82 -18.64
CA GLU A 49 -27.55 -6.90 -19.76
C GLU A 49 -26.09 -6.90 -19.25
N ALA A 50 -25.76 -6.01 -18.30
CA ALA A 50 -24.42 -5.94 -17.71
C ALA A 50 -24.01 -7.24 -17.01
N ARG A 51 -24.94 -7.88 -16.28
CA ARG A 51 -24.70 -9.14 -15.58
C ARG A 51 -24.47 -10.32 -16.53
N LYS A 52 -25.14 -10.34 -17.69
CA LYS A 52 -24.93 -11.35 -18.75
C LYS A 52 -23.59 -11.18 -19.46
N ARG A 53 -23.10 -9.95 -19.64
CA ARG A 53 -21.77 -9.69 -20.24
C ARG A 53 -20.62 -10.10 -19.33
N GLY A 54 -20.75 -9.90 -18.01
CA GLY A 54 -19.75 -10.33 -17.02
C GLY A 54 -19.50 -11.85 -17.01
N MET A 55 -20.55 -12.67 -17.04
CA MET A 55 -20.41 -14.13 -17.03
C MET A 55 -19.79 -14.70 -18.33
N ARG A 56 -20.05 -14.08 -19.50
CA ARG A 56 -19.44 -14.53 -20.77
C ARG A 56 -17.93 -14.25 -20.83
N MET A 57 -17.44 -13.23 -20.14
CA MET A 57 -16.01 -12.91 -20.07
C MET A 57 -15.26 -13.91 -19.18
N GLN A 58 -15.86 -14.33 -18.06
CA GLN A 58 -15.29 -15.35 -17.16
C GLN A 58 -15.19 -16.75 -17.82
N GLN A 59 -16.15 -17.10 -18.68
CA GLN A 59 -16.09 -18.33 -19.48
C GLN A 59 -15.07 -18.29 -20.64
N ARG A 60 -14.72 -17.10 -21.15
CA ARG A 60 -13.66 -16.96 -22.17
C ARG A 60 -12.25 -17.04 -21.58
N MET A 61 -12.03 -16.49 -20.39
CA MET A 61 -10.72 -16.56 -19.72
C MET A 61 -10.36 -17.99 -19.28
N SER A 62 -11.34 -18.81 -18.87
CA SER A 62 -11.10 -20.21 -18.52
C SER A 62 -10.76 -21.11 -19.72
N ARG A 63 -11.16 -20.74 -20.95
CA ARG A 63 -10.76 -21.45 -22.19
C ARG A 63 -9.38 -21.04 -22.68
N ALA A 64 -9.03 -19.76 -22.59
CA ALA A 64 -7.70 -19.28 -22.98
C ALA A 64 -6.57 -19.88 -22.13
N TRP A 65 -6.84 -20.20 -20.86
CA TRP A 65 -5.86 -20.83 -19.97
C TRP A 65 -5.55 -22.30 -20.31
N ARG A 66 -6.41 -22.99 -21.08
CA ARG A 66 -6.20 -24.39 -21.49
C ARG A 66 -5.49 -24.56 -22.84
N SER A 67 -5.35 -23.50 -23.65
CA SER A 67 -4.79 -23.60 -25.01
C SER A 67 -3.37 -23.04 -25.16
N GLY A 68 -2.76 -22.52 -24.10
CA GLY A 68 -1.42 -21.92 -24.13
C GLY A 68 -0.30 -22.87 -23.69
N ARG A 69 -0.10 -24.00 -24.38
CA ARG A 69 1.13 -24.81 -24.26
C ARG A 69 1.46 -25.52 -25.56
N VAL A 70 2.14 -24.81 -26.45
CA VAL A 70 3.13 -25.43 -27.34
C VAL A 70 4.18 -24.36 -27.64
N HIS A 71 5.45 -24.76 -27.70
CA HIS A 71 6.66 -23.96 -28.00
C HIS A 71 7.51 -23.59 -26.77
N SER A 72 8.18 -24.59 -26.20
CA SER A 72 9.61 -24.46 -25.87
C SER A 72 10.18 -25.87 -25.67
N LEU A 73 10.75 -26.44 -26.73
CA LEU A 73 11.55 -27.66 -26.70
C LEU A 73 12.77 -27.42 -27.59
N ALA A 74 13.81 -26.80 -27.03
CA ALA A 74 15.19 -26.90 -27.49
C ALA A 74 16.11 -26.07 -26.57
N ALA A 75 16.44 -26.61 -25.39
CA ALA A 75 17.71 -26.38 -24.68
C ALA A 75 17.60 -26.93 -23.26
N SER A 76 18.26 -28.07 -22.99
CA SER A 76 18.87 -28.48 -21.70
C SER A 76 18.88 -30.00 -21.50
N MET A 77 19.58 -30.74 -22.37
CA MET A 77 19.93 -32.15 -22.11
C MET A 77 21.36 -32.34 -21.59
N SER A 78 22.00 -31.30 -21.03
CA SER A 78 23.38 -31.41 -20.52
C SER A 78 23.54 -31.24 -19.01
N ALA A 79 22.46 -31.03 -18.24
CA ALA A 79 22.54 -30.77 -16.79
C ALA A 79 22.17 -31.97 -15.89
N VAL A 80 21.67 -33.09 -16.45
CA VAL A 80 21.14 -34.21 -15.65
C VAL A 80 22.22 -35.22 -15.23
N LEU A 81 23.42 -35.22 -15.85
CA LEU A 81 24.49 -36.17 -15.52
C LEU A 81 25.47 -35.72 -14.43
N ALA A 82 25.46 -34.44 -14.03
CA ALA A 82 26.38 -33.94 -12.98
C ALA A 82 25.83 -34.08 -11.54
N LEU A 83 24.51 -34.27 -11.36
CA LEU A 83 23.90 -34.36 -10.03
C LEU A 83 23.94 -35.76 -9.42
N ALA A 84 24.14 -36.81 -10.22
CA ALA A 84 24.18 -38.20 -9.75
C ALA A 84 25.52 -38.58 -9.09
N ALA A 85 26.61 -37.85 -9.34
CA ALA A 85 27.92 -38.13 -8.77
C ALA A 85 28.14 -37.55 -7.36
N LEU A 86 27.33 -36.57 -6.93
CA LEU A 86 27.45 -35.93 -5.62
C LEU A 86 26.62 -36.61 -4.52
N LEU A 87 25.68 -37.49 -4.87
CA LEU A 87 24.81 -38.19 -3.91
C LEU A 87 25.37 -39.54 -3.43
N ALA A 88 26.44 -40.05 -4.04
CA ALA A 88 27.06 -41.32 -3.64
C ALA A 88 28.19 -41.16 -2.59
N GLY A 89 28.60 -39.94 -2.27
CA GLY A 89 29.76 -39.66 -1.39
C GLY A 89 29.46 -39.46 0.09
N SER A 90 28.20 -39.45 0.53
CA SER A 90 27.83 -38.97 1.88
C SER A 90 27.38 -40.04 2.87
N VAL A 91 27.55 -41.34 2.56
CA VAL A 91 26.95 -42.43 3.36
C VAL A 91 27.91 -43.09 4.39
N VAL A 92 29.18 -42.66 4.52
CA VAL A 92 30.17 -43.38 5.36
C VAL A 92 30.75 -42.54 6.51
N LEU A 93 29.92 -41.94 7.35
CA LEU A 93 30.38 -41.35 8.62
C LEU A 93 29.31 -41.34 9.74
N LEU A 94 28.53 -42.43 9.83
CA LEU A 94 27.64 -42.72 10.96
C LEU A 94 28.16 -43.96 11.70
N GLY A 95 29.25 -43.80 12.45
CA GLY A 95 29.79 -44.87 13.27
C GLY A 95 30.74 -44.32 14.32
N ALA A 96 30.38 -44.51 15.59
CA ALA A 96 31.13 -44.19 16.82
C ALA A 96 31.03 -42.73 17.31
N GLY A 97 29.92 -42.43 17.98
CA GLY A 97 29.83 -41.35 18.98
C GLY A 97 29.64 -41.95 20.38
N PRO A 98 30.36 -41.48 21.41
CA PRO A 98 30.40 -42.08 22.74
C PRO A 98 29.06 -41.97 23.48
N SER A 99 28.71 -43.02 24.22
CA SER A 99 27.60 -43.10 25.16
C SER A 99 27.83 -42.17 26.35
N GLY A 100 27.80 -40.86 26.12
CA GLY A 100 27.72 -39.85 27.16
C GLY A 100 26.25 -39.64 27.51
N ALA A 101 25.87 -39.99 28.75
CA ALA A 101 24.57 -39.64 29.29
C ALA A 101 24.35 -38.13 29.12
N ALA A 102 23.41 -37.76 28.26
CA ALA A 102 23.00 -36.37 28.10
C ALA A 102 22.53 -35.88 29.47
N PRO A 103 23.12 -34.81 30.03
CA PRO A 103 22.63 -34.25 31.26
C PRO A 103 21.16 -33.89 31.03
N ALA A 104 20.29 -34.23 31.99
CA ALA A 104 18.92 -33.74 32.08
C ALA A 104 18.97 -32.22 32.30
N GLY A 105 19.38 -31.50 31.27
CA GLY A 105 19.42 -30.05 31.22
C GLY A 105 17.99 -29.57 31.22
N ALA A 106 17.68 -28.75 32.22
CA ALA A 106 16.40 -28.09 32.39
C ALA A 106 15.81 -27.69 31.03
N THR A 107 14.69 -28.31 30.67
CA THR A 107 13.80 -27.81 29.64
C THR A 107 13.23 -26.50 30.17
N SER A 108 14.03 -25.43 30.11
CA SER A 108 13.56 -24.06 30.19
C SER A 108 12.48 -23.97 29.14
N GLY A 109 11.21 -24.05 29.59
CA GLY A 109 10.06 -24.13 28.72
C GLY A 109 10.10 -22.95 27.78
N ILE A 110 10.51 -23.19 26.53
CA ILE A 110 10.48 -22.18 25.49
C ILE A 110 9.00 -21.89 25.29
N VAL A 111 8.51 -20.85 25.95
CA VAL A 111 7.20 -20.28 25.69
C VAL A 111 7.32 -19.67 24.30
N LEU A 112 7.03 -20.49 23.29
CA LEU A 112 6.92 -20.02 21.91
C LEU A 112 5.80 -18.99 21.91
N ARG A 113 6.17 -17.72 21.79
CA ARG A 113 5.19 -16.67 21.55
C ARG A 113 4.48 -17.02 20.24
N PRO A 114 3.14 -17.08 20.22
CA PRO A 114 2.40 -17.31 18.99
C PRO A 114 2.88 -16.35 17.90
N VAL A 115 3.00 -16.87 16.68
CA VAL A 115 3.34 -16.04 15.51
C VAL A 115 2.19 -15.07 15.29
N GLU A 116 2.50 -13.78 15.29
CA GLU A 116 1.51 -12.74 15.03
C GLU A 116 1.13 -12.74 13.53
N LEU A 117 -0.16 -12.82 13.24
CA LEU A 117 -0.70 -12.70 11.90
C LEU A 117 -1.31 -11.32 11.71
N ASN A 118 -0.75 -10.54 10.78
CA ASN A 118 -1.21 -9.20 10.48
C ASN A 118 -2.06 -9.21 9.19
N PRO A 119 -3.29 -8.67 9.20
CA PRO A 119 -4.13 -8.62 8.01
C PRO A 119 -3.56 -7.67 6.96
N SER A 120 -3.93 -7.92 5.70
CA SER A 120 -3.59 -7.02 4.58
C SER A 120 -4.84 -6.38 3.99
N VAL A 121 -4.73 -5.11 3.62
CA VAL A 121 -5.75 -4.32 2.93
C VAL A 121 -5.23 -4.03 1.52
N MET A 122 -5.84 -4.63 0.51
CA MET A 122 -5.50 -4.34 -0.88
C MET A 122 -6.35 -3.19 -1.39
N ILE A 123 -5.71 -2.21 -2.02
CA ILE A 123 -6.36 -1.04 -2.59
C ILE A 123 -6.07 -1.08 -4.09
N LEU A 124 -7.01 -1.65 -4.84
CA LEU A 124 -6.82 -2.03 -6.25
C LEU A 124 -7.32 -0.97 -7.23
N GLY A 125 -8.18 -0.07 -6.77
CA GLY A 125 -8.81 0.92 -7.65
C GLY A 125 -9.65 1.92 -6.87
N GLN A 126 -10.19 2.89 -7.59
CA GLN A 126 -10.93 4.02 -7.05
C GLN A 126 -12.07 3.60 -6.13
N PHE A 127 -12.73 2.49 -6.47
CA PHE A 127 -13.80 1.88 -5.69
C PHE A 127 -13.37 1.42 -4.28
N ASP A 128 -12.07 1.33 -4.00
CA ASP A 128 -11.56 0.95 -2.68
C ASP A 128 -11.34 2.15 -1.75
N TRP A 129 -10.89 3.30 -2.28
CA TRP A 129 -10.50 4.45 -1.46
C TRP A 129 -11.50 5.63 -1.51
N VAL A 130 -12.36 5.71 -2.52
CA VAL A 130 -13.39 6.77 -2.58
C VAL A 130 -14.47 6.49 -1.54
N PRO A 131 -14.84 7.50 -0.71
CA PRO A 131 -15.91 7.34 0.26
C PRO A 131 -17.27 6.99 -0.38
N TYR A 132 -18.05 6.18 0.31
CA TYR A 132 -19.43 5.86 -0.07
C TYR A 132 -20.38 7.06 0.16
N GLN A 133 -20.07 7.89 1.16
CA GLN A 133 -20.90 9.02 1.57
C GLN A 133 -20.26 10.36 1.20
N SER A 134 -21.10 11.36 0.91
CA SER A 134 -20.68 12.75 0.68
C SER A 134 -20.55 13.57 1.97
N SER A 135 -21.06 13.06 3.10
CA SER A 135 -21.00 13.70 4.41
C SER A 135 -20.38 12.76 5.47
N PRO A 136 -19.75 13.31 6.53
CA PRO A 136 -19.23 12.51 7.63
C PRO A 136 -20.30 11.65 8.34
N PRO A 137 -19.90 10.51 8.96
CA PRO A 137 -18.56 9.94 8.92
C PRO A 137 -18.25 9.33 7.55
N TYR A 138 -17.10 9.69 6.98
CA TYR A 138 -16.67 9.14 5.70
C TYR A 138 -16.23 7.69 5.89
N THR A 139 -16.75 6.78 5.08
CA THR A 139 -16.32 5.37 5.03
C THR A 139 -16.07 4.96 3.59
N SER A 140 -15.12 4.06 3.38
CA SER A 140 -14.80 3.47 2.10
C SER A 140 -14.62 1.96 2.25
N ARG A 141 -14.47 1.24 1.13
CA ARG A 141 -14.19 -0.20 1.19
C ARG A 141 -12.91 -0.50 1.96
N CYS A 142 -11.93 0.40 1.85
CA CYS A 142 -10.68 0.32 2.56
C CYS A 142 -10.86 0.43 4.08
N THR A 143 -11.67 1.38 4.59
CA THR A 143 -11.96 1.44 6.03
C THR A 143 -12.71 0.20 6.51
N ASP A 144 -13.59 -0.37 5.68
CA ASP A 144 -14.28 -1.62 6.01
C ASP A 144 -13.32 -2.81 6.07
N MET A 145 -12.32 -2.85 5.18
CA MET A 145 -11.26 -3.86 5.21
C MET A 145 -10.40 -3.75 6.48
N VAL A 146 -10.08 -2.52 6.93
CA VAL A 146 -9.39 -2.29 8.20
C VAL A 146 -10.21 -2.86 9.37
N ASN A 147 -11.51 -2.51 9.45
CA ASN A 147 -12.40 -2.98 10.51
C ASN A 147 -12.50 -4.50 10.56
N ARG A 148 -12.69 -5.15 9.40
CA ARG A 148 -12.74 -6.61 9.31
C ARG A 148 -11.41 -7.25 9.66
N GLY A 149 -10.29 -6.67 9.22
CA GLY A 149 -8.94 -7.14 9.54
C GLY A 149 -8.68 -7.14 11.04
N LYS A 150 -9.01 -6.03 11.73
CA LYS A 150 -8.90 -5.91 13.18
C LYS A 150 -9.74 -6.97 13.91
N ALA A 151 -11.00 -7.10 13.52
CA ALA A 151 -11.93 -8.03 14.15
C ALA A 151 -11.53 -9.50 13.98
N ALA A 152 -10.92 -9.86 12.84
CA ALA A 152 -10.61 -11.25 12.50
C ALA A 152 -9.23 -11.72 12.97
N ALA A 153 -8.19 -10.88 12.87
CA ALA A 153 -6.80 -11.34 13.01
C ALA A 153 -6.21 -11.11 14.41
N GLY A 154 -6.75 -10.17 15.19
CA GLY A 154 -6.21 -9.83 16.51
C GLY A 154 -4.78 -9.25 16.49
N GLY A 155 -4.19 -9.04 15.31
CA GLY A 155 -2.85 -8.46 15.14
C GLY A 155 -2.76 -7.02 15.61
N THR A 156 -1.53 -6.59 15.86
CA THR A 156 -1.17 -5.22 16.28
C THR A 156 -0.83 -4.33 15.08
N ARG A 157 -0.78 -4.88 13.86
CA ARG A 157 -0.42 -4.15 12.65
C ARG A 157 -1.33 -4.50 11.50
N ILE A 158 -1.45 -3.60 10.53
CA ILE A 158 -2.14 -3.83 9.27
C ILE A 158 -1.23 -3.48 8.08
N ASN A 159 -1.28 -4.29 7.04
CA ASN A 159 -0.46 -4.12 5.85
C ASN A 159 -1.30 -3.57 4.68
N PHE A 160 -1.05 -2.33 4.27
CA PHE A 160 -1.71 -1.71 3.12
C PHE A 160 -0.92 -1.99 1.85
N VAL A 161 -1.63 -2.43 0.80
CA VAL A 161 -1.06 -2.74 -0.51
C VAL A 161 -1.72 -1.84 -1.56
N PRO A 162 -1.34 -0.54 -1.61
CA PRO A 162 -1.85 0.35 -2.64
C PRO A 162 -1.32 -0.07 -4.00
N THR A 163 -2.22 -0.28 -4.94
CA THR A 163 -1.91 -0.77 -6.28
C THR A 163 -2.31 0.27 -7.32
N HIS A 164 -1.32 0.74 -8.07
CA HIS A 164 -1.54 1.44 -9.33
C HIS A 164 -1.06 0.57 -10.48
N TYR A 165 -1.24 1.05 -11.69
CA TYR A 165 -0.97 0.27 -12.88
C TYR A 165 -0.12 1.06 -13.86
N TRP A 166 0.71 0.37 -14.61
CA TRP A 166 1.44 0.97 -15.73
C TRP A 166 0.73 0.70 -17.05
N ARG A 167 0.99 1.55 -18.03
CA ARG A 167 0.51 1.42 -19.41
C ARG A 167 1.70 1.27 -20.32
N ASP A 168 1.58 0.30 -21.22
CA ASP A 168 2.48 0.06 -22.34
C ASP A 168 1.64 0.26 -23.62
N HIS A 169 1.77 1.43 -24.24
CA HIS A 169 1.01 1.84 -25.41
C HIS A 169 1.60 1.29 -26.71
N ASN A 170 2.91 1.06 -26.76
CA ASN A 170 3.63 0.59 -27.94
C ASN A 170 3.94 -0.92 -27.89
N SER A 171 3.56 -1.60 -26.81
CA SER A 171 3.81 -3.04 -26.56
C SER A 171 5.29 -3.41 -26.54
N ASP A 172 6.16 -2.49 -26.07
CA ASP A 172 7.61 -2.72 -25.95
C ASP A 172 8.04 -3.29 -24.59
N GLY A 173 7.09 -3.49 -23.66
CA GLY A 173 7.32 -3.95 -22.30
C GLY A 173 7.69 -2.84 -21.31
N GLY A 174 7.74 -1.58 -21.76
CA GLY A 174 8.08 -0.41 -20.98
C GLY A 174 6.89 0.25 -20.29
N ILE A 175 7.18 1.37 -19.62
CA ILE A 175 6.16 2.26 -19.05
C ILE A 175 6.05 3.49 -19.94
N ASP A 176 4.88 3.72 -20.52
CA ASP A 176 4.53 4.98 -21.19
C ASP A 176 3.76 5.93 -20.28
N GLY A 177 3.11 5.40 -19.24
CA GLY A 177 2.39 6.19 -18.25
C GLY A 177 1.74 5.35 -17.16
N PHE A 178 1.13 6.01 -16.20
CA PHE A 178 0.48 5.38 -15.06
C PHE A 178 -1.04 5.55 -15.11
N CYS A 179 -1.75 4.58 -14.54
CA CYS A 179 -3.20 4.61 -14.40
C CYS A 179 -3.66 3.98 -13.08
N TYR A 180 -4.95 4.16 -12.80
CA TYR A 180 -5.67 3.46 -11.75
C TYR A 180 -6.92 2.77 -12.32
N MET A 181 -7.43 1.76 -11.62
CA MET A 181 -8.69 1.12 -12.01
C MET A 181 -9.87 1.93 -11.47
N ASN A 182 -10.78 2.35 -12.34
CA ASN A 182 -12.08 2.88 -11.92
C ASN A 182 -13.04 1.75 -11.49
N SER A 183 -14.28 2.08 -11.14
CA SER A 183 -15.33 1.11 -10.77
C SER A 183 -15.68 0.09 -11.87
N ASP A 184 -15.38 0.41 -13.14
CA ASP A 184 -15.58 -0.48 -14.28
C ASP A 184 -14.34 -1.32 -14.59
N MET A 185 -13.35 -1.35 -13.69
CA MET A 185 -12.06 -2.03 -13.88
C MET A 185 -11.33 -1.56 -15.16
N THR A 186 -11.50 -0.30 -15.51
CA THR A 186 -10.80 0.35 -16.63
C THR A 186 -9.60 1.12 -16.10
N CYS A 187 -8.45 0.91 -16.73
CA CYS A 187 -7.21 1.65 -16.46
C CYS A 187 -7.35 3.10 -16.98
N ILE A 188 -7.64 4.03 -16.05
CA ILE A 188 -7.78 5.46 -16.31
C ILE A 188 -6.47 6.17 -16.00
N ALA A 189 -5.97 6.94 -16.96
CA ALA A 189 -4.72 7.69 -16.80
C ALA A 189 -4.75 8.57 -15.53
N LEU A 190 -3.64 8.58 -14.81
CA LEU A 190 -3.50 9.42 -13.62
C LEU A 190 -3.41 10.89 -14.01
N THR A 191 -4.13 11.72 -13.26
CA THR A 191 -4.12 13.18 -13.31
C THR A 191 -3.81 13.72 -11.92
N ALA A 192 -3.47 15.01 -11.82
CA ALA A 192 -3.31 15.65 -10.51
C ALA A 192 -4.55 15.51 -9.61
N ALA A 193 -5.76 15.57 -10.21
CA ALA A 193 -7.02 15.40 -9.48
C ALA A 193 -7.18 13.97 -8.93
N SER A 194 -6.89 12.94 -9.73
CA SER A 194 -6.98 11.55 -9.26
C SER A 194 -5.90 11.21 -8.22
N ILE A 195 -4.69 11.76 -8.35
CA ILE A 195 -3.61 11.61 -7.36
C ILE A 195 -4.03 12.25 -6.03
N SER A 196 -4.63 13.45 -6.07
CA SER A 196 -5.17 14.12 -4.88
C SER A 196 -6.31 13.32 -4.24
N SER A 197 -7.22 12.77 -5.05
CA SER A 197 -8.30 11.89 -4.58
C SER A 197 -7.77 10.62 -3.92
N PHE A 198 -6.74 10.00 -4.52
CA PHE A 198 -6.07 8.83 -3.96
C PHE A 198 -5.42 9.15 -2.60
N LYS A 199 -4.67 10.27 -2.50
CA LYS A 199 -4.12 10.76 -1.23
C LYS A 199 -5.21 10.89 -0.15
N ALA A 200 -6.31 11.57 -0.46
CA ALA A 200 -7.40 11.78 0.50
C ALA A 200 -8.06 10.46 0.94
N GLY A 201 -8.26 9.52 0.01
CA GLY A 201 -8.79 8.20 0.32
C GLY A 201 -7.85 7.36 1.18
N MET A 202 -6.54 7.42 0.91
CA MET A 202 -5.53 6.75 1.74
C MET A 202 -5.44 7.36 3.14
N GLU A 203 -5.55 8.69 3.28
CA GLU A 203 -5.57 9.35 4.60
C GLU A 203 -6.72 8.80 5.44
N LEU A 204 -7.92 8.69 4.84
CA LEU A 204 -9.09 8.12 5.51
C LEU A 204 -8.82 6.68 6.00
N CYS A 205 -8.22 5.85 5.16
CA CYS A 205 -7.83 4.49 5.53
C CYS A 205 -6.84 4.43 6.70
N PHE A 206 -5.78 5.25 6.65
CA PHE A 206 -4.75 5.26 7.67
C PHE A 206 -5.27 5.80 9.00
N ARG A 207 -6.10 6.86 8.98
CA ARG A 207 -6.78 7.37 10.18
C ARG A 207 -7.59 6.28 10.84
N ARG A 208 -8.34 5.49 10.05
CA ARG A 208 -9.12 4.38 10.59
C ARG A 208 -8.24 3.32 11.26
N ALA A 209 -7.11 2.96 10.67
CA ALA A 209 -6.17 2.01 11.29
C ALA A 209 -5.54 2.55 12.59
N ILE A 210 -5.20 3.84 12.60
CA ILE A 210 -4.67 4.53 13.78
C ILE A 210 -5.72 4.55 14.91
N GLU A 211 -6.97 4.88 14.62
CA GLU A 211 -8.07 4.85 15.60
C GLU A 211 -8.25 3.48 16.26
N GLU A 212 -7.95 2.40 15.53
CA GLU A 212 -7.98 1.01 16.01
C GLU A 212 -6.68 0.58 16.74
N GLY A 213 -5.76 1.51 16.94
CA GLY A 213 -4.46 1.29 17.59
C GLY A 213 -3.53 0.37 16.80
N LEU A 214 -3.69 0.29 15.48
CA LEU A 214 -2.88 -0.58 14.63
C LEU A 214 -1.63 0.14 14.12
N GLY A 215 -0.49 -0.53 14.21
CA GLY A 215 0.69 -0.20 13.42
C GLY A 215 0.39 -0.28 11.93
N ILE A 216 1.10 0.49 11.13
CA ILE A 216 0.91 0.60 9.69
C ILE A 216 2.12 -0.01 8.98
N SER A 217 1.87 -0.96 8.09
CA SER A 217 2.81 -1.39 7.06
C SER A 217 2.26 -0.99 5.70
N VAL A 218 3.13 -0.54 4.79
CA VAL A 218 2.75 -0.16 3.42
C VAL A 218 3.69 -0.83 2.44
N VAL A 219 3.11 -1.56 1.48
CA VAL A 219 3.83 -2.24 0.39
C VAL A 219 3.20 -1.84 -0.94
N PRO A 220 3.67 -0.75 -1.58
CA PRO A 220 3.07 -0.27 -2.82
C PRO A 220 3.33 -1.21 -4.00
N HIS A 221 2.30 -1.51 -4.76
CA HIS A 221 2.35 -2.35 -5.96
C HIS A 221 2.14 -1.53 -7.22
N LEU A 222 2.77 -1.96 -8.30
CA LEU A 222 2.57 -1.43 -9.65
C LEU A 222 2.26 -2.62 -10.55
N ASP A 223 1.06 -2.68 -11.15
CA ASP A 223 0.51 -3.84 -11.86
C ASP A 223 0.26 -3.54 -13.35
N ASP A 224 0.17 -4.56 -14.20
CA ASP A 224 -0.09 -4.33 -15.63
C ASP A 224 -1.51 -3.80 -15.83
N GLY A 225 -1.64 -2.55 -16.28
CA GLY A 225 -2.92 -1.92 -16.60
C GLY A 225 -3.44 -2.31 -17.98
N GLY A 226 -2.62 -2.99 -18.77
CA GLY A 226 -2.96 -3.59 -20.05
C GLY A 226 -3.64 -4.95 -19.90
N ARG A 227 -3.45 -5.81 -20.92
CA ARG A 227 -4.01 -7.16 -20.97
C ARG A 227 -2.93 -8.24 -21.08
N THR A 228 -1.67 -7.87 -20.86
CA THR A 228 -0.53 -8.79 -21.02
C THR A 228 -0.32 -9.66 -19.78
N ALA A 229 -0.84 -9.22 -18.63
CA ALA A 229 -0.58 -9.82 -17.32
C ALA A 229 0.93 -9.90 -17.03
N ALA A 230 1.69 -8.92 -17.54
CA ALA A 230 3.11 -8.82 -17.28
C ALA A 230 3.35 -8.72 -15.77
N TRP A 231 4.34 -9.46 -15.28
CA TRP A 231 4.66 -9.48 -13.86
C TRP A 231 5.60 -8.31 -13.53
N ARG A 232 5.19 -7.50 -12.55
CA ARG A 232 5.92 -6.32 -12.06
C ARG A 232 7.36 -6.57 -11.62
N ASN A 233 7.70 -7.82 -11.31
CA ASN A 233 9.06 -8.19 -10.93
C ASN A 233 10.07 -8.05 -12.07
N GLY A 234 9.62 -8.20 -13.32
CA GLY A 234 10.42 -7.99 -14.53
C GLY A 234 10.35 -6.57 -15.08
N LEU A 235 9.51 -5.70 -14.51
CA LEU A 235 9.36 -4.32 -14.97
C LEU A 235 10.64 -3.53 -14.67
N LEU A 236 11.09 -2.74 -15.64
CA LEU A 236 12.30 -1.93 -15.54
C LEU A 236 11.98 -0.46 -15.82
N PHE A 237 12.12 0.39 -14.82
CA PHE A 237 11.92 1.84 -14.95
C PHE A 237 12.63 2.60 -13.83
N ASN A 238 13.00 3.87 -14.07
CA ASN A 238 13.55 4.73 -13.04
C ASN A 238 12.40 5.34 -12.22
N PRO A 239 12.34 5.17 -10.88
CA PRO A 239 11.20 5.62 -10.09
C PRO A 239 11.04 7.14 -10.01
N LYS A 240 12.08 7.91 -10.38
CA LYS A 240 12.10 9.37 -10.40
C LYS A 240 11.89 9.93 -11.81
N GLN A 241 11.99 9.11 -12.86
CA GLN A 241 11.72 9.51 -14.24
C GLN A 241 10.21 9.64 -14.48
N LYS A 242 9.83 10.61 -15.33
CA LYS A 242 8.43 10.83 -15.72
C LYS A 242 8.04 9.97 -16.91
N TYR A 243 6.89 9.34 -16.80
CA TYR A 243 6.21 8.56 -17.83
C TYR A 243 4.77 9.06 -17.90
N GLY A 244 4.34 9.56 -19.06
CA GLY A 244 3.02 10.18 -19.20
C GLY A 244 2.82 11.42 -18.32
N GLY A 245 3.90 12.14 -18.03
CA GLY A 245 3.88 13.40 -17.25
C GLY A 245 4.12 13.26 -15.75
N PHE A 246 4.13 12.04 -15.20
CA PHE A 246 4.36 11.78 -13.78
C PHE A 246 5.40 10.68 -13.56
N SER A 247 6.11 10.70 -12.43
CA SER A 247 6.97 9.60 -11.98
C SER A 247 6.24 8.65 -11.02
N TYR A 248 6.80 7.47 -10.79
CA TYR A 248 6.29 6.55 -9.77
C TYR A 248 6.31 7.19 -8.37
N GLN A 249 7.36 7.95 -8.06
CA GLN A 249 7.42 8.76 -6.84
C GLN A 249 6.23 9.72 -6.72
N GLU A 250 5.87 10.41 -7.81
CA GLU A 250 4.77 11.40 -7.82
C GLU A 250 3.39 10.74 -7.71
N VAL A 251 3.16 9.61 -8.38
CA VAL A 251 1.83 8.98 -8.42
C VAL A 251 1.55 8.02 -7.28
N MET A 252 2.58 7.40 -6.69
CA MET A 252 2.42 6.36 -5.67
C MET A 252 3.01 6.78 -4.32
N LEU A 253 4.31 7.07 -4.27
CA LEU A 253 5.02 7.22 -2.99
C LEU A 253 4.63 8.52 -2.27
N ASN A 254 4.72 9.66 -2.96
CA ASN A 254 4.38 10.97 -2.40
C ASN A 254 2.96 11.03 -1.82
N PRO A 255 1.88 10.67 -2.54
CA PRO A 255 0.53 10.74 -2.00
C PRO A 255 0.33 9.78 -0.82
N VAL A 256 0.95 8.60 -0.83
CA VAL A 256 0.86 7.66 0.30
C VAL A 256 1.55 8.22 1.54
N VAL A 257 2.76 8.79 1.41
CA VAL A 257 3.49 9.39 2.53
C VAL A 257 2.78 10.64 3.06
N ASP A 258 2.25 11.49 2.18
CA ASP A 258 1.51 12.69 2.59
C ASP A 258 0.20 12.32 3.32
N ALA A 259 -0.51 11.30 2.84
CA ALA A 259 -1.69 10.76 3.49
C ALA A 259 -1.37 10.19 4.88
N LEU A 260 -0.27 9.46 5.00
CA LEU A 260 0.18 8.91 6.28
C LEU A 260 0.58 10.00 7.27
N ALA A 261 1.29 11.03 6.78
CA ALA A 261 1.69 12.18 7.59
C ALA A 261 0.48 12.90 8.19
N ALA A 262 -0.54 13.18 7.36
CA ALA A 262 -1.78 13.80 7.80
C ALA A 262 -2.53 12.91 8.81
N ALA A 263 -2.62 11.61 8.55
CA ALA A 263 -3.29 10.66 9.42
C ALA A 263 -2.61 10.56 10.81
N LEU A 264 -1.29 10.50 10.86
CA LEU A 264 -0.52 10.45 12.11
C LEU A 264 -0.65 11.75 12.90
N ALA A 265 -0.58 12.92 12.24
CA ALA A 265 -0.75 14.21 12.89
C ALA A 265 -2.17 14.38 13.48
N ALA A 266 -3.18 13.80 12.81
CA ALA A 266 -4.57 13.78 13.28
C ALA A 266 -4.88 12.64 14.26
N LYS A 267 -3.86 11.90 14.74
CA LYS A 267 -4.05 10.79 15.69
C LYS A 267 -4.81 11.29 16.93
N PRO A 268 -5.88 10.61 17.37
CA PRO A 268 -6.56 10.97 18.60
C PRO A 268 -5.64 10.90 19.83
N SER A 269 -5.92 11.73 20.84
CA SER A 269 -5.10 11.77 22.06
C SER A 269 -5.17 10.49 22.90
N TRP A 270 -6.22 9.68 22.72
CA TRP A 270 -6.41 8.40 23.41
C TRP A 270 -5.72 7.21 22.73
N VAL A 271 -5.11 7.42 21.56
CA VAL A 271 -4.37 6.39 20.82
C VAL A 271 -2.88 6.61 21.08
N ASP A 272 -2.14 5.57 21.45
CA ASP A 272 -0.68 5.65 21.56
C ASP A 272 -0.01 5.87 20.19
N PRO A 273 1.22 6.43 20.14
CA PRO A 273 2.02 6.45 18.91
C PRO A 273 2.13 5.06 18.27
N VAL A 274 1.90 4.98 16.95
CA VAL A 274 1.91 3.71 16.21
C VAL A 274 3.16 3.55 15.36
N SER A 275 3.63 2.30 15.22
CA SER A 275 4.76 1.99 14.33
C SER A 275 4.39 2.11 12.86
N VAL A 276 5.34 2.56 12.05
CA VAL A 276 5.19 2.73 10.60
C VAL A 276 6.29 1.99 9.87
N TRP A 277 5.91 1.13 8.92
CA TRP A 277 6.81 0.36 8.08
C TRP A 277 6.50 0.69 6.62
N LEU A 278 7.36 1.46 5.98
CA LEU A 278 7.17 1.89 4.60
C LEU A 278 8.15 1.14 3.69
N ALA A 279 7.64 0.24 2.86
CA ALA A 279 8.38 -0.25 1.70
C ALA A 279 8.18 0.72 0.53
N LEU A 280 9.20 0.83 -0.33
CA LEU A 280 9.12 1.65 -1.54
C LEU A 280 8.57 0.90 -2.76
N GLN A 281 8.35 -0.41 -2.63
CA GLN A 281 7.89 -1.32 -3.68
C GLN A 281 7.40 -2.65 -3.08
N GLY A 282 6.61 -3.39 -3.84
CA GLY A 282 6.31 -4.80 -3.63
C GLY A 282 6.50 -5.59 -4.91
N GLU A 283 7.38 -6.60 -4.87
CA GLU A 283 7.70 -7.50 -5.99
C GLU A 283 8.28 -6.80 -7.24
N MET A 284 9.07 -5.74 -7.11
CA MET A 284 9.63 -4.98 -8.25
C MET A 284 11.17 -5.11 -8.34
N SER A 285 11.70 -6.33 -8.21
CA SER A 285 13.14 -6.54 -8.04
C SER A 285 13.99 -6.03 -9.21
N ALA A 286 13.54 -6.18 -10.47
CA ALA A 286 14.32 -5.71 -11.62
C ALA A 286 14.57 -4.20 -11.56
N THR A 287 13.52 -3.39 -11.39
CA THR A 287 13.65 -1.94 -11.19
C THR A 287 14.55 -1.58 -10.02
N VAL A 288 14.41 -2.21 -8.85
CA VAL A 288 15.22 -1.87 -7.67
C VAL A 288 16.71 -2.16 -7.90
N LEU A 289 17.02 -3.29 -8.53
CA LEU A 289 18.40 -3.70 -8.79
C LEU A 289 19.08 -2.86 -9.88
N ASN A 290 18.32 -2.31 -10.81
CA ASN A 290 18.85 -1.46 -11.89
C ASN A 290 18.91 0.03 -11.52
N TYR A 291 18.10 0.48 -10.55
CA TYR A 291 18.10 1.87 -10.06
C TYR A 291 18.36 1.96 -8.54
N PRO A 292 19.40 1.30 -8.00
CA PRO A 292 19.62 1.22 -6.55
C PRO A 292 19.93 2.59 -5.93
N ARG A 293 20.54 3.50 -6.69
CA ARG A 293 20.84 4.86 -6.24
C ARG A 293 19.56 5.65 -6.01
N GLU A 294 18.63 5.60 -6.94
CA GLU A 294 17.34 6.29 -6.86
C GLU A 294 16.50 5.75 -5.72
N TYR A 295 16.43 4.42 -5.54
CA TYR A 295 15.74 3.84 -4.38
C TYR A 295 16.39 4.23 -3.05
N THR A 296 17.72 4.30 -3.00
CA THR A 296 18.43 4.75 -1.78
C THR A 296 18.06 6.20 -1.46
N GLN A 297 18.05 7.10 -2.45
CA GLN A 297 17.62 8.49 -2.27
C GLN A 297 16.16 8.57 -1.80
N LEU A 298 15.28 7.77 -2.41
CA LEU A 298 13.86 7.74 -2.05
C LEU A 298 13.63 7.33 -0.59
N VAL A 299 14.47 6.48 0.02
CA VAL A 299 14.33 6.13 1.45
C VAL A 299 14.43 7.39 2.32
N ASP A 300 15.47 8.18 2.11
CA ASP A 300 15.72 9.38 2.91
C ASP A 300 14.67 10.46 2.60
N GLU A 301 14.36 10.67 1.31
CA GLU A 301 13.33 11.60 0.86
C GLU A 301 11.94 11.27 1.45
N MET A 302 11.55 9.99 1.48
CA MET A 302 10.24 9.58 2.03
C MET A 302 10.18 9.74 3.55
N ARG A 303 11.28 9.46 4.27
CA ARG A 303 11.35 9.68 5.72
C ARG A 303 11.25 11.17 6.05
N GLU A 304 12.03 12.01 5.36
CA GLU A 304 11.97 13.46 5.53
C GLU A 304 10.59 14.00 5.20
N ARG A 305 10.01 13.58 4.07
CA ARG A 305 8.68 14.00 3.64
C ARG A 305 7.61 13.65 4.66
N LEU A 306 7.64 12.46 5.26
CA LEU A 306 6.72 12.03 6.30
C LEU A 306 6.79 12.98 7.51
N LEU A 307 7.98 13.16 8.07
CA LEU A 307 8.18 13.97 9.29
C LEU A 307 7.86 15.45 9.04
N ALA A 308 8.31 16.01 7.92
CA ALA A 308 7.99 17.37 7.53
C ALA A 308 6.48 17.54 7.26
N GLY A 309 5.84 16.52 6.68
CA GLY A 309 4.39 16.49 6.46
C GLY A 309 3.61 16.50 7.77
N MET A 310 4.03 15.70 8.76
CA MET A 310 3.43 15.66 10.09
C MET A 310 3.54 17.03 10.78
N LEU A 311 4.72 17.66 10.73
CA LEU A 311 4.93 19.00 11.27
C LEU A 311 3.99 20.02 10.62
N ARG A 312 3.89 20.03 9.28
CA ARG A 312 2.95 20.91 8.55
C ARG A 312 1.49 20.64 8.90
N ALA A 313 1.15 19.40 9.22
CA ALA A 313 -0.19 18.99 9.65
C ALA A 313 -0.46 19.25 11.15
N GLY A 314 0.48 19.85 11.88
CA GLY A 314 0.29 20.29 13.27
C GLY A 314 0.77 19.31 14.34
N ALA A 315 1.54 18.28 13.98
CA ALA A 315 2.19 17.42 14.97
C ALA A 315 3.19 18.21 15.84
N SER A 316 3.26 17.90 17.13
CA SER A 316 4.25 18.51 18.03
C SER A 316 5.66 17.96 17.76
N ASN A 317 6.69 18.73 18.10
CA ASN A 317 8.09 18.27 18.00
C ASN A 317 8.36 17.03 18.86
N GLU A 318 7.74 16.93 20.04
CA GLU A 318 7.84 15.75 20.91
C GLU A 318 7.30 14.50 20.19
N TYR A 319 6.13 14.60 19.54
CA TYR A 319 5.56 13.48 18.81
C TYR A 319 6.38 13.12 17.57
N LEU A 320 6.99 14.09 16.89
CA LEU A 320 7.91 13.84 15.77
C LEU A 320 9.13 13.02 16.20
N GLU A 321 9.72 13.31 17.36
CA GLU A 321 10.87 12.55 17.85
C GLU A 321 10.50 11.12 18.25
N ILE A 322 9.32 10.91 18.84
CA ILE A 322 8.80 9.56 19.06
C ILE A 322 8.60 8.85 17.71
N GLN A 323 7.92 9.50 16.76
CA GLN A 323 7.62 8.89 15.48
C GLN A 323 8.88 8.59 14.66
N ARG A 324 9.96 9.36 14.85
CA ARG A 324 11.27 9.12 14.20
C ARG A 324 11.82 7.74 14.52
N GLY A 325 11.71 7.29 15.77
CA GLY A 325 12.14 5.95 16.22
C GLY A 325 11.14 4.84 15.90
N LEU A 326 9.87 5.18 15.70
CA LEU A 326 8.81 4.22 15.34
C LEU A 326 8.65 4.02 13.82
N THR A 327 9.31 4.83 13.00
CA THR A 327 9.20 4.78 11.54
C THR A 327 10.41 4.11 10.92
N GLN A 328 10.16 3.02 10.22
CA GLN A 328 11.13 2.31 9.39
C GLN A 328 10.75 2.51 7.92
N ALA A 329 11.62 3.19 7.16
CA ALA A 329 11.55 3.22 5.71
C ALA A 329 12.59 2.24 5.17
N SER A 330 12.15 1.27 4.37
CA SER A 330 13.01 0.24 3.82
C SER A 330 13.10 0.38 2.30
N GLY A 331 14.32 0.54 1.82
CA GLY A 331 14.74 0.23 0.47
C GLY A 331 15.65 -0.99 0.51
N TRP A 332 15.93 -1.61 -0.65
CA TRP A 332 17.00 -2.60 -0.73
C TRP A 332 18.34 -1.92 -0.42
N ARG A 333 18.76 -1.98 0.84
CA ARG A 333 20.18 -1.79 1.17
C ARG A 333 20.82 -3.15 0.97
N LEU A 334 21.44 -3.35 -0.20
CA LEU A 334 22.39 -4.44 -0.33
C LEU A 334 23.41 -4.26 0.81
N PRO A 335 23.66 -5.30 1.63
CA PRO A 335 24.74 -5.23 2.59
C PRO A 335 26.01 -4.91 1.78
N CYS A 336 26.63 -3.76 2.05
CA CYS A 336 27.92 -3.42 1.46
C CYS A 336 28.90 -4.51 1.91
N ALA A 337 29.15 -5.49 1.04
CA ALA A 337 30.23 -6.46 1.20
C ALA A 337 31.54 -5.72 0.90
N VAL A 338 31.96 -4.87 1.83
CA VAL A 338 33.26 -4.22 1.77
C VAL A 338 34.32 -5.28 2.02
N HIS A 339 35.12 -5.55 1.00
CA HIS A 339 36.32 -6.37 1.09
C HIS A 339 37.25 -5.80 2.17
N GLY A 340 37.28 -6.44 3.33
CA GLY A 340 38.46 -6.49 4.21
C GLY A 340 38.77 -5.29 5.10
N ARG A 341 37.95 -4.24 5.21
CA ARG A 341 38.13 -3.21 6.26
C ARG A 341 36.81 -2.75 6.87
N THR A 342 36.66 -3.13 8.14
CA THR A 342 35.96 -2.45 9.24
C THR A 342 34.53 -1.95 8.97
N TYR A 343 33.57 -2.77 9.41
CA TYR A 343 32.20 -2.47 9.86
C TYR A 343 31.55 -1.21 9.29
N CYS A 344 30.66 -1.37 8.30
CA CYS A 344 29.50 -0.49 8.21
C CYS A 344 28.62 -0.78 9.44
N THR A 345 28.84 -0.07 10.53
CA THR A 345 27.85 0.02 11.61
C THR A 345 26.60 0.66 11.02
N THR A 346 25.63 -0.17 10.64
CA THR A 346 24.23 0.24 10.54
C THR A 346 23.74 0.51 11.97
N SER A 347 24.12 1.66 12.51
CA SER A 347 23.45 2.27 13.64
C SER A 347 22.60 3.40 13.08
N LEU A 348 21.30 3.16 12.94
CA LEU A 348 20.31 4.22 13.02
C LEU A 348 19.17 3.68 13.90
N ALA A 349 19.17 4.17 15.14
CA ALA A 349 18.07 4.10 16.08
C ALA A 349 16.84 4.86 15.57
#